data_AF-A0A124IKZ9-F1
#
_entry.id   AF-A0A124IKZ9-F1
#
_cell.length_a   1.000
_cell.length_b   1.000
_cell.length_c   1.000
_cell.angle_alpha   90.00
_cell.angle_beta   90.00
_cell.angle_gamma   90.00
#
_symmetry.space_group_name_H-M   'P 1'
#
loop_
_entity.id
_entity.type
_entity.pdbx_description
1 polymer ?
#
loop_
_entity_poly.entity_id
_entity_poly.type
_entity_poly.pdbx_seq_one_letter_code
_entity_poly.pdbx_strand_id
1 'polypeptide(L)' 'MLPQKIHKLEQKSSDFIIRVVSQDNSSIQGHLEHIKSGQVASFDSCIEMILQIHRKLEELKHPQSTTTLRTWKD' A
#
# COMPACT_ATOMS: atom_id res chain seq x y z
N MET A 1 24.43 -25.14 24.34
CA MET A 1 23.07 -24.79 23.86
C MET A 1 23.08 -23.30 23.52
N LEU A 2 22.72 -22.92 22.29
CA LEU A 2 22.67 -21.52 21.87
C LEU A 2 21.26 -20.96 22.13
N PRO A 3 21.10 -19.75 22.67
CA PRO A 3 19.78 -19.16 22.85
C PRO A 3 19.20 -18.80 21.48
N GLN A 4 18.00 -19.32 21.18
CA GLN A 4 17.25 -18.94 19.99
C GLN A 4 16.78 -17.48 20.14
N LYS A 5 17.19 -16.61 19.23
CA LYS A 5 16.65 -15.25 19.10
C LYS A 5 15.15 -15.35 18.80
N ILE A 6 14.30 -15.03 19.79
CA ILE A 6 12.86 -14.86 19.58
C ILE A 6 12.68 -13.68 18.63
N HIS A 7 12.32 -13.97 17.37
CA HIS A 7 11.91 -12.93 16.43
C HIS A 7 10.49 -12.52 16.84
N LYS A 8 10.38 -11.37 17.50
CA LYS A 8 9.08 -10.72 17.74
C LYS A 8 8.52 -10.41 16.35
N LEU A 9 7.49 -11.16 15.92
CA LEU A 9 6.70 -10.81 14.74
C LEU A 9 6.05 -9.46 15.04
N GLU A 10 6.67 -8.38 14.61
CA GLU A 10 6.03 -7.06 14.65
C GLU A 10 4.72 -7.18 13.88
N GLN A 11 3.62 -6.97 14.58
CA GLN A 11 2.27 -6.99 14.04
C GLN A 11 2.18 -5.81 13.06
N LYS A 12 2.52 -6.04 11.79
CA LYS A 12 2.51 -4.99 10.76
C LYS A 12 1.09 -4.43 10.64
N SER A 13 0.92 -3.18 11.04
CA SER A 13 -0.30 -2.42 10.77
C SER A 13 -0.47 -2.27 9.25
N SER A 14 -1.65 -2.58 8.73
CA SER A 14 -2.00 -2.27 7.34
C SER A 14 -2.06 -0.75 7.15
N ASP A 15 -1.58 -0.23 6.02
CA ASP A 15 -1.74 1.19 5.66
C ASP A 15 -3.05 1.45 4.91
N PHE A 16 -3.59 0.43 4.23
CA PHE A 16 -4.81 0.52 3.42
C PHE A 16 -5.79 -0.60 3.76
N ILE A 17 -7.09 -0.29 3.67
CA ILE A 17 -8.20 -1.24 3.70
C ILE A 17 -8.93 -1.15 2.37
N ILE A 18 -9.18 -2.31 1.74
CA ILE A 18 -9.94 -2.42 0.50
C ILE A 18 -11.27 -3.12 0.82
N ARG A 19 -12.38 -2.49 0.46
CA ARG A 19 -13.73 -3.06 0.56
C ARG A 19 -14.26 -3.28 -0.85
N VAL A 20 -14.41 -4.53 -1.26
CA VAL A 20 -14.97 -4.88 -2.56
C VAL A 20 -16.50 -4.89 -2.45
N VAL A 21 -17.17 -4.14 -3.32
CA VAL A 21 -18.64 -4.00 -3.37
C VAL A 21 -19.22 -4.88 -4.47
N SER A 22 -18.55 -4.96 -5.62
CA SER A 22 -18.98 -5.78 -6.75
C SER A 22 -17.79 -6.36 -7.51
N GLN A 23 -18.04 -7.44 -8.24
CA GLN A 23 -17.11 -8.05 -9.16
C GLN A 23 -17.87 -8.41 -10.43
N ASP A 24 -17.44 -7.88 -11.57
CA ASP A 24 -18.00 -8.18 -12.89
C ASP A 24 -16.87 -8.36 -13.91
N ASN A 25 -16.96 -9.42 -14.73
CA ASN A 25 -16.02 -9.69 -15.83
C ASN A 25 -14.53 -9.51 -15.48
N SER A 26 -14.11 -10.01 -14.31
CA SER A 26 -12.74 -9.88 -13.78
C SER A 26 -12.29 -8.46 -13.38
N SER A 27 -13.20 -7.49 -13.34
CA SER A 27 -13.00 -6.19 -12.71
C SER A 27 -13.62 -6.19 -11.31
N ILE A 28 -12.92 -5.58 -10.33
CA ILE A 28 -13.47 -5.32 -9.00
C ILE A 28 -13.80 -3.84 -8.86
N GLN A 29 -14.87 -3.56 -8.12
CA GLN A 29 -15.26 -2.22 -7.74
C GLN A 29 -15.43 -2.15 -6.22
N GLY A 30 -15.23 -0.97 -5.65
CA GLY A 30 -15.37 -0.81 -4.21
C GLY A 30 -14.75 0.47 -3.67
N HIS A 31 -14.25 0.38 -2.44
CA HIS A 31 -13.67 1.50 -1.71
C HIS A 31 -12.27 1.17 -1.18
N LEU A 32 -11.36 2.12 -1.34
CA LEU A 32 -10.02 2.13 -0.77
C LEU A 32 -10.00 3.16 0.36
N GLU A 33 -9.61 2.72 1.56
CA GLU A 33 -9.40 3.58 2.71
C GLU A 33 -7.91 3.58 3.10
N HIS A 34 -7.33 4.77 3.26
CA HIS A 34 -6.01 4.93 3.86
C HIS A 34 -6.15 5.18 5.36
N ILE A 35 -5.72 4.22 6.18
CA ILE A 35 -6.03 4.17 7.62
C ILE A 35 -5.49 5.41 8.35
N LYS A 36 -4.25 5.82 8.05
CA LYS A 36 -3.60 6.94 8.76
C LYS A 36 -4.29 8.28 8.54
N SER A 37 -4.90 8.51 7.38
CA SER A 37 -5.56 9.78 7.07
C SER A 37 -7.09 9.71 7.10
N GLY A 38 -7.68 8.51 7.24
CA GLY A 38 -9.12 8.30 7.11
C GLY A 38 -9.69 8.65 5.73
N GLN A 39 -8.82 8.79 4.71
CA GLN A 39 -9.27 9.13 3.36
C GLN A 39 -9.88 7.90 2.71
N VAL A 40 -11.08 8.05 2.16
CA VAL A 40 -11.80 7.00 1.44
C VAL A 40 -12.02 7.44 0.00
N ALA A 41 -11.75 6.55 -0.95
CA ALA A 41 -12.01 6.76 -2.37
C ALA A 41 -12.70 5.53 -2.97
N SER A 42 -13.64 5.74 -3.89
CA SER A 42 -14.23 4.66 -4.68
C SER A 42 -13.32 4.29 -5.86
N PHE A 43 -13.35 3.04 -6.28
CA PHE A 43 -12.72 2.59 -7.52
C PHE A 43 -13.70 1.70 -8.31
N ASP A 44 -13.70 1.84 -9.63
CA ASP A 44 -14.54 1.07 -10.55
C ASP A 44 -13.74 -0.02 -11.29
N SER A 45 -12.43 -0.07 -11.06
CA SER A 45 -11.54 -1.10 -11.60
C SER A 45 -10.31 -1.33 -10.72
N CYS A 46 -9.67 -2.49 -10.92
CA CYS A 46 -8.37 -2.80 -10.31
C CYS A 46 -7.32 -1.72 -10.60
N ILE A 47 -7.28 -1.21 -11.84
CA ILE A 47 -6.28 -0.23 -12.27
C ILE A 47 -6.48 1.09 -11.53
N GLU A 48 -7.73 1.53 -11.39
CA GLU A 48 -8.04 2.74 -10.65
C GLU A 48 -7.63 2.63 -9.17
N MET A 49 -7.94 1.50 -8.53
CA MET A 49 -7.50 1.21 -7.16
C MET A 49 -5.97 1.33 -7.03
N ILE A 50 -5.21 0.73 -7.96
CA ILE A 50 -3.74 0.78 -7.98
C ILE A 50 -3.25 2.22 -8.16
N LEU A 51 -3.86 3.00 -9.06
CA LEU A 51 -3.51 4.40 -9.27
C LEU A 51 -3.76 5.25 -8.03
N GLN A 52 -4.84 5.00 -7.30
CA GLN A 52 -5.14 5.71 -6.06
C GLN A 52 -4.12 5.38 -4.96
N ILE A 53 -3.73 4.10 -4.82
CA ILE A 53 -2.65 3.69 -3.91
C ILE A 53 -1.34 4.39 -4.31
N HIS A 54 -0.98 4.36 -5.59
CA HIS A 54 0.25 4.99 -6.08
C HIS A 54 0.28 6.48 -5.78
N ARG A 55 -0.80 7.22 -6.10
CA ARG A 55 -0.91 8.66 -5.77
C ARG A 55 -0.77 8.92 -4.28
N LYS A 56 -1.40 8.09 -3.44
CA LYS A 56 -1.29 8.23 -1.98
C LYS A 56 0.13 7.99 -1.49
N LEU A 57 0.83 7.01 -2.06
CA LEU A 57 2.23 6.74 -1.73
C LEU A 57 3.14 7.90 -2.15
N GLU A 58 2.94 8.48 -3.34
CA GLU A 58 3.66 9.68 -3.79
C GLU A 58 3.41 10.88 -2.87
N GLU A 59 2.17 11.14 -2.47
CA GLU A 59 1.81 12.17 -1.47
C GLU A 59 2.58 11.97 -0.15
N LEU A 60 2.69 10.71 0.29
CA LEU A 60 3.40 10.32 1.50
C LEU A 60 4.92 10.24 1.31
N LYS A 61 5.44 10.51 0.10
CA LYS A 61 6.85 10.32 -0.27
C LYS A 61 7.36 8.89 -0.01
N HIS A 62 6.47 7.90 -0.08
CA HIS A 62 6.78 6.47 -0.02
C HIS A 62 6.83 5.90 -1.44
N PRO A 63 7.78 5.00 -1.79
CA PRO A 63 8.79 4.37 -0.95
C PRO A 63 10.14 5.10 -1.00
N GLN A 64 10.19 6.42 -1.25
CA GLN A 64 11.46 7.14 -1.40
C GLN A 64 12.38 7.05 -0.18
N SER A 65 11.88 6.73 1.01
CA SER A 65 12.73 6.43 2.19
C SER A 65 13.55 5.13 2.06
N THR A 66 13.23 4.24 1.09
CA THR A 66 13.99 3.00 0.81
C THR A 66 14.70 3.01 -0.55
N THR A 67 14.44 4.02 -1.38
CA THR A 67 15.05 4.15 -2.71
C THR A 67 16.25 5.09 -2.63
N THR A 68 17.46 4.54 -2.54
CA THR A 68 18.68 5.33 -2.77
C THR A 68 18.80 5.64 -4.26
N LEU A 69 18.74 6.92 -4.63
CA LEU A 69 19.09 7.38 -5.97
C LEU A 69 20.58 7.05 -6.21
N ARG A 70 20.85 6.07 -7.07
CA ARG A 70 22.22 5.77 -7.51
C ARG A 70 22.56 6.68 -8.69
N THR A 71 23.51 7.57 -8.49
CA THR A 71 24.13 8.35 -9.58
C THR A 71 25.45 7.67 -9.97
N TRP A 72 25.69 7.47 -11.26
CA TRP A 72 27.03 7.14 -11.74
C TRP A 72 27.85 8.43 -11.68
N LYS A 73 29.03 8.37 -11.04
CA LYS A 73 30.05 9.40 -11.17
C LYS A 73 30.99 8.97 -12.29
N ASP A 74 31.20 9.87 -13.24
CA ASP A 74 32.25 9.75 -14.26
C ASP A 74 33.66 9.89 -13.63
#